data_AF-A0A8R7V8F1-F1
#
_entry.id   AF-A0A8R7V8F1-F1
#
_cell.length_a   1.000
_cell.length_b   1.000
_cell.length_c   1.000
_cell.angle_alpha   90.00
_cell.angle_beta   90.00
_cell.angle_gamma   90.00
#
_symmetry.space_group_name_H-M   'P 1'
#
loop_
_entity.id
_entity.type
_entity.pdbx_description
1 polymer ?
#
loop_
_entity_poly.entity_id
_entity_poly.type
_entity_poly.pdbx_seq_one_letter_code
_entity_poly.pdbx_strand_id
1 'polypeptide(L)'
;MVDFHYNIAVVKVKSDQKLPEAVMISEVIKRGAVLAIGRFYDHGRVMCAQGKIIKQASTFDCLELLVSSCQTTMAGVGGPLVNYSGDVVGINFYGENHTPFLSTGVIVRCLEHWRKYGKIIRPWLGIMYTSLLICCHFEFWRDVHILARVCIF
;
A
#
# COMPACT_ATOMS: atom_id res chain seq x y z
N MET A 1 14.21 -6.03 2.93
CA MET A 1 13.85 -6.00 1.50
C MET A 1 13.26 -4.64 1.19
N VAL A 2 13.54 -4.09 0.01
CA VAL A 2 12.81 -2.95 -0.55
C VAL A 2 12.34 -3.32 -1.95
N ASP A 3 11.08 -3.04 -2.27
CA ASP A 3 10.49 -3.17 -3.61
C ASP A 3 9.99 -1.80 -4.05
N PHE A 4 10.61 -1.27 -5.10
CA PHE A 4 10.29 0.06 -5.62
C PHE A 4 9.04 0.11 -6.49
N HIS A 5 8.55 -1.04 -6.96
CA HIS A 5 7.37 -1.08 -7.81
C HIS A 5 6.09 -0.83 -7.00
N TYR A 6 5.93 -1.51 -5.87
CA TYR A 6 4.84 -1.22 -4.92
C TYR A 6 5.24 -0.22 -3.83
N ASN A 7 6.51 0.24 -3.84
CA ASN A 7 7.08 1.10 -2.81
C ASN A 7 6.85 0.56 -1.39
N ILE A 8 7.20 -0.72 -1.19
CA ILE A 8 7.10 -1.42 0.10
C ILE A 8 8.47 -1.84 0.61
N ALA A 9 8.63 -1.85 1.94
CA ALA A 9 9.81 -2.37 2.60
C ALA A 9 9.42 -3.41 3.65
N VAL A 10 10.24 -4.45 3.76
CA VAL A 10 10.14 -5.45 4.84
C VAL A 10 11.36 -5.29 5.73
N VAL A 11 11.08 -4.96 6.99
CA VAL A 11 12.06 -4.76 8.06
C VAL A 11 11.96 -5.91 9.06
N LYS A 12 13.11 -6.36 9.58
CA LYS A 12 13.17 -7.37 10.63
C LYS A 12 13.50 -6.67 11.95
N VAL A 13 12.56 -6.72 12.88
CA VAL A 13 12.75 -6.19 14.23
C VAL A 13 13.26 -7.32 15.13
N LYS A 14 14.34 -7.07 15.87
CA LYS A 14 14.79 -7.98 16.93
C LYS A 14 13.98 -7.69 18.19
N SER A 15 13.43 -8.73 18.79
CA SER A 15 12.67 -8.65 20.04
C SER A 15 12.88 -9.93 20.84
N ASP A 16 13.12 -9.78 22.14
CA ASP A 16 13.23 -10.91 23.06
C ASP A 16 11.85 -11.44 23.49
N GLN A 17 10.79 -10.68 23.17
CA GLN A 17 9.40 -11.03 23.42
C GLN A 17 8.66 -11.32 22.12
N LYS A 18 7.66 -12.20 22.19
CA LYS A 18 6.74 -12.42 21.07
C LYS A 18 5.90 -11.16 20.84
N LEU A 19 6.05 -10.56 19.66
CA LEU A 19 5.29 -9.39 19.26
C LEU A 19 3.87 -9.82 18.82
N PRO A 20 2.85 -8.96 19.05
CA PRO A 20 1.52 -9.20 18.52
C PRO A 20 1.57 -9.21 16.99
N GLU A 21 0.92 -10.20 16.38
CA GLU A 21 0.80 -10.33 14.93
C GLU A 21 -0.57 -9.83 14.49
N ALA A 22 -0.60 -9.01 13.45
CA ALA A 22 -1.85 -8.54 12.86
C ALA A 22 -2.47 -9.64 11.99
N VAL A 23 -3.79 -9.77 12.07
CA VAL A 23 -4.55 -10.62 11.14
C VAL A 23 -4.70 -9.87 9.82
N MET A 24 -4.14 -10.44 8.75
CA MET A 24 -4.29 -9.95 7.39
C MET A 24 -5.27 -10.84 6.65
N ILE A 25 -6.38 -10.26 6.19
CA ILE A 25 -7.35 -10.99 5.36
C ILE A 25 -6.96 -10.86 3.89
N SER A 26 -6.66 -11.97 3.22
CA SER A 26 -6.30 -11.99 1.79
C SER A 26 -7.53 -12.06 0.87
N GLU A 27 -8.73 -12.05 1.43
CA GLU A 27 -9.98 -12.12 0.68
C GLU A 27 -10.22 -10.87 -0.17
N VAL A 28 -11.16 -10.99 -1.11
CA VAL A 28 -11.65 -9.85 -1.90
C VAL A 28 -12.09 -8.75 -0.92
N ILE A 29 -11.43 -7.60 -1.03
CA ILE A 29 -11.73 -6.45 -0.19
C ILE A 29 -13.19 -6.06 -0.39
N LYS A 30 -14.01 -6.38 0.61
CA LYS A 30 -15.40 -5.93 0.67
C LYS A 30 -15.38 -4.43 0.88
N ARG A 31 -16.17 -3.71 0.10
CA ARG A 31 -16.40 -2.28 0.36
C ARG A 31 -16.96 -2.15 1.77
N GLY A 32 -16.40 -1.24 2.53
CA GLY A 32 -16.76 -1.10 3.93
C GLY A 32 -16.11 0.12 4.56
N ALA A 33 -16.59 0.44 5.75
CA ALA A 33 -15.98 1.43 6.61
C ALA A 33 -14.62 0.91 7.10
N VAL A 34 -13.63 1.79 7.12
CA VAL A 34 -12.24 1.49 7.45
C VAL A 34 -11.63 2.61 8.28
N LEU A 35 -10.57 2.29 9.00
CA LEU A 35 -9.74 3.21 9.75
C LEU A 35 -8.31 3.15 9.20
N ALA A 36 -7.77 4.29 8.82
CA ALA A 36 -6.36 4.44 8.50
C ALA A 36 -5.62 4.83 9.77
N ILE A 37 -4.68 3.99 10.20
CA ILE A 37 -3.90 4.19 11.43
C ILE A 37 -2.46 4.52 11.04
N GLY A 38 -1.86 5.46 11.74
CA GLY A 38 -0.47 5.87 11.55
C GLY A 38 0.15 6.39 12.83
N ARG A 39 1.36 6.95 12.72
CA ARG A 39 2.06 7.54 13.85
C ARG A 39 2.83 8.78 13.41
N PHE A 40 2.69 9.85 14.18
CA PHE A 40 3.46 11.06 13.95
C PHE A 40 4.91 10.86 14.38
N TYR A 41 5.86 11.25 13.52
CA TYR A 41 7.30 11.05 13.73
C TYR A 41 7.89 11.96 14.81
N ASP A 42 7.31 13.15 15.01
CA ASP A 42 7.82 14.20 15.87
C ASP A 42 7.48 13.97 17.35
N HIS A 43 6.23 13.58 17.64
CA HIS A 43 5.72 13.42 19.00
C HIS A 43 5.18 12.02 19.29
N GLY A 44 5.30 11.07 18.37
CA GLY A 44 4.97 9.66 18.58
C GLY A 44 3.49 9.34 18.79
N ARG A 45 2.59 10.34 18.83
CA ARG A 45 1.13 10.14 18.94
C ARG A 45 0.59 9.35 17.76
N VAL A 46 -0.45 8.55 18.02
CA VAL A 46 -1.16 7.78 16.99
C VAL A 46 -2.04 8.72 16.16
N MET A 47 -2.01 8.54 14.84
CA MET A 47 -2.96 9.14 13.92
C MET A 47 -4.03 8.11 13.58
N CYS A 48 -5.28 8.54 13.50
CA CYS A 48 -6.40 7.71 13.05
C CYS A 48 -7.35 8.55 12.20
N ALA A 49 -7.70 8.06 11.02
CA ALA A 49 -8.67 8.68 10.12
C ALA A 49 -9.72 7.66 9.68
N GLN A 50 -10.99 7.96 9.91
CA GLN A 50 -12.08 7.11 9.43
C GLN A 50 -12.45 7.40 7.97
N GLY A 51 -12.96 6.39 7.30
CA GLY A 51 -13.47 6.53 5.95
C GLY A 51 -14.10 5.25 5.45
N LYS A 52 -14.22 5.14 4.14
CA LYS A 52 -14.69 3.93 3.46
C LYS A 52 -13.87 3.68 2.21
N ILE A 53 -13.78 2.43 1.80
CA ILE A 53 -13.18 2.08 0.50
C ILE A 53 -14.09 2.58 -0.61
N ILE A 54 -13.55 3.33 -1.57
CA ILE A 54 -14.29 3.97 -2.67
C ILE A 54 -13.91 3.38 -4.03
N LYS A 55 -14.85 3.43 -4.99
CA LYS A 55 -14.62 3.00 -6.37
C LYS A 55 -13.97 4.14 -7.16
N GLN A 56 -12.70 4.37 -6.90
CA GLN A 56 -11.89 5.37 -7.57
C GLN A 56 -10.54 4.75 -7.92
N ALA A 57 -10.03 5.05 -9.11
CA ALA A 57 -8.66 4.71 -9.48
C ALA A 57 -7.69 5.61 -8.71
N SER A 58 -6.59 5.04 -8.24
CA SER A 58 -5.50 5.83 -7.67
C SER A 58 -4.96 6.79 -8.72
N THR A 59 -4.52 7.97 -8.30
CA THR A 59 -3.82 8.94 -9.17
C THR A 59 -2.34 8.59 -9.37
N PHE A 60 -1.86 7.53 -8.71
CA PHE A 60 -0.50 7.02 -8.82
C PHE A 60 -0.37 6.05 -9.99
N ASP A 61 0.84 5.91 -10.54
CA ASP A 61 1.14 5.00 -11.67
C ASP A 61 0.94 3.50 -11.33
N CYS A 62 0.81 3.16 -10.05
CA CYS A 62 0.54 1.80 -9.59
C CYS A 62 -0.96 1.48 -9.65
N LEU A 63 -1.37 0.77 -10.70
CA LEU A 63 -2.78 0.39 -10.96
C LEU A 63 -3.38 -0.53 -9.89
N GLU A 64 -2.55 -1.25 -9.14
CA GLU A 64 -2.98 -2.13 -8.05
C GLU A 64 -3.36 -1.38 -6.76
N LEU A 65 -3.12 -0.07 -6.68
CA LEU A 65 -3.54 0.73 -5.54
C LEU A 65 -5.05 0.95 -5.55
N LEU A 66 -5.66 0.69 -4.40
CA LEU A 66 -7.06 1.01 -4.12
C LEU A 66 -7.15 2.33 -3.39
N VAL A 67 -8.35 2.91 -3.30
CA VAL A 67 -8.55 4.21 -2.66
C VAL A 67 -9.58 4.11 -1.53
N SER A 68 -9.27 4.75 -0.41
CA SER A 68 -10.22 5.01 0.67
C SER A 68 -10.47 6.51 0.82
N SER A 69 -11.65 6.87 1.33
CA SER A 69 -12.01 8.24 1.66
C SER A 69 -11.41 8.72 2.99
N CYS A 70 -10.51 7.96 3.61
CA CYS A 70 -9.79 8.39 4.81
C CYS A 70 -8.96 9.63 4.45
N GLN A 71 -9.01 10.65 5.32
CA GLN A 71 -8.18 11.84 5.20
C GLN A 71 -6.98 11.69 6.15
N THR A 72 -5.88 11.16 5.60
CA THR A 72 -4.65 10.93 6.36
C THR A 72 -3.66 12.06 6.14
N THR A 73 -2.86 12.35 7.15
CA THR A 73 -1.63 13.14 6.98
C THR A 73 -0.49 12.21 6.53
N MET A 74 0.70 12.77 6.25
CA MET A 74 1.90 11.97 5.98
C MET A 74 2.24 10.97 7.10
N ALA A 75 1.77 11.21 8.33
CA ALA A 75 1.91 10.27 9.45
C ALA A 75 1.18 8.93 9.23
N GLY A 76 0.28 8.86 8.24
CA GLY A 76 -0.44 7.64 7.86
C GLY A 76 0.35 6.69 6.99
N VAL A 77 1.40 7.17 6.32
CA VAL A 77 2.18 6.39 5.35
C VAL A 77 2.79 5.15 6.01
N GLY A 78 2.66 4.00 5.35
CA GLY A 78 3.17 2.73 5.86
C GLY A 78 2.34 2.14 7.01
N GLY A 79 1.42 2.92 7.59
CA GLY A 79 0.51 2.47 8.62
C GLY A 79 -0.61 1.58 8.06
N PRO A 80 -1.24 0.74 8.90
CA PRO A 80 -2.26 -0.19 8.45
C PRO A 80 -3.59 0.52 8.15
N LEU A 81 -4.27 0.05 7.11
CA LEU A 81 -5.70 0.27 6.91
C LEU A 81 -6.44 -0.93 7.51
N VAL A 82 -7.35 -0.69 8.44
CA VAL A 82 -8.09 -1.74 9.15
C VAL A 82 -9.60 -1.61 8.97
N ASN A 83 -10.31 -2.73 8.95
CA ASN A 83 -11.77 -2.74 9.03
C ASN A 83 -12.24 -2.61 10.50
N TYR A 84 -13.55 -2.48 10.71
CA TYR A 84 -14.13 -2.40 12.07
C TYR A 84 -14.12 -3.74 12.83
N SER A 85 -13.77 -4.84 12.18
CA SER A 85 -13.50 -6.13 12.85
C SER A 85 -12.08 -6.21 13.42
N GLY A 86 -11.21 -5.24 13.11
CA GLY A 86 -9.81 -5.22 13.51
C GLY A 86 -8.85 -5.93 12.55
N ASP A 87 -9.35 -6.41 11.40
CA ASP A 87 -8.49 -7.02 10.39
C ASP A 87 -7.80 -5.96 9.54
N VAL A 88 -6.52 -6.21 9.22
CA VAL A 88 -5.78 -5.39 8.25
C VAL A 88 -6.28 -5.72 6.84
N VAL A 89 -6.65 -4.67 6.11
CA VAL A 89 -7.09 -4.74 4.70
C VAL A 89 -6.06 -4.13 3.74
N GLY A 90 -5.07 -3.40 4.25
CA GLY A 90 -3.97 -2.89 3.44
C GLY A 90 -2.99 -1.99 4.19
N ILE A 91 -2.10 -1.36 3.43
CA ILE A 91 -1.10 -0.38 3.92
C ILE A 91 -1.34 0.95 3.23
N ASN A 92 -1.39 2.03 4.01
CA ASN A 92 -1.72 3.37 3.53
C ASN A 92 -0.54 4.04 2.82
N PHE A 93 -0.88 4.78 1.77
CA PHE A 93 -0.03 5.76 1.10
C PHE A 93 -0.60 7.15 1.32
N TYR A 94 0.26 8.15 1.24
CA TYR A 94 -0.18 9.53 1.33
C TYR A 94 -0.84 9.95 0.01
N GLY A 95 -1.99 10.59 0.10
CA GLY A 95 -2.63 11.29 -1.01
C GLY A 95 -3.31 12.54 -0.49
N GLU A 96 -3.34 13.61 -1.31
CA GLU A 96 -3.82 14.92 -0.86
C GLU A 96 -5.31 14.94 -0.49
N ASN A 97 -6.15 14.24 -1.28
CA ASN A 97 -7.61 14.28 -1.14
C ASN A 97 -8.22 12.96 -0.66
N HIS A 98 -7.47 11.88 -0.74
CA HIS A 98 -7.89 10.52 -0.42
C HIS A 98 -6.66 9.73 0.01
N THR A 99 -6.86 8.57 0.63
CA THR A 99 -5.77 7.68 1.05
C THR A 99 -5.72 6.49 0.11
N PRO A 100 -4.80 6.47 -0.88
CA PRO A 100 -4.47 5.26 -1.61
C PRO A 100 -3.90 4.23 -0.65
N PHE A 101 -4.14 2.95 -0.93
CA PHE A 101 -3.61 1.88 -0.12
C PHE A 101 -3.33 0.63 -0.97
N LEU A 102 -2.29 -0.11 -0.57
CA LEU A 102 -1.98 -1.41 -1.17
C LEU A 102 -2.74 -2.50 -0.42
N SER A 103 -3.51 -3.31 -1.14
CA SER A 103 -4.31 -4.39 -0.56
C SER A 103 -3.44 -5.47 0.11
N THR A 104 -3.97 -6.08 1.17
CA THR A 104 -3.38 -7.27 1.80
C THR A 104 -3.14 -8.41 0.81
N GLY A 105 -3.99 -8.58 -0.22
CA GLY A 105 -3.80 -9.59 -1.26
C GLY A 105 -2.47 -9.44 -2.01
N VAL A 106 -2.05 -8.20 -2.32
CA VAL A 106 -0.75 -7.94 -2.94
C VAL A 106 0.38 -8.07 -1.93
N ILE A 107 0.19 -7.56 -0.71
CA ILE A 107 1.20 -7.61 0.36
C ILE A 107 1.57 -9.05 0.71
N VAL A 108 0.57 -9.93 0.90
CA VAL A 108 0.79 -11.35 1.22
C VAL A 108 1.60 -12.04 0.12
N ARG A 109 1.27 -11.83 -1.16
CA ARG A 109 2.05 -12.38 -2.29
C ARG A 109 3.48 -11.87 -2.31
N CYS A 110 3.70 -10.58 -2.04
CA CYS A 110 5.04 -10.00 -1.95
C CYS A 110 5.85 -10.65 -0.83
N LEU A 111 5.23 -10.87 0.33
CA LEU A 111 5.85 -11.54 1.48
C LEU A 111 6.16 -13.00 1.17
N GLU A 112 5.26 -13.73 0.52
CA GLU A 112 5.47 -15.12 0.10
C GLU A 112 6.64 -15.23 -0.88
N HIS A 113 6.68 -14.39 -1.91
CA HIS A 113 7.79 -14.37 -2.87
C HIS A 113 9.12 -14.04 -2.19
N TRP A 114 9.13 -13.02 -1.32
CA TRP A 114 10.33 -12.68 -0.56
C TRP A 114 10.81 -13.84 0.33
N ARG A 115 9.90 -14.48 1.06
CA ARG A 115 10.23 -15.63 1.93
C ARG A 115 10.80 -16.80 1.14
N LYS A 116 10.25 -17.07 -0.06
CA LYS A 116 10.63 -18.23 -0.88
C LYS A 116 11.88 -17.99 -1.73
N TYR A 117 12.06 -16.79 -2.26
CA TYR A 117 13.06 -16.50 -3.30
C TYR A 117 14.07 -15.41 -2.91
N GLY A 118 13.88 -14.73 -1.77
CA GLY A 118 14.69 -13.57 -1.41
C GLY A 118 14.51 -12.39 -2.38
N LYS A 119 13.44 -12.38 -3.18
CA LYS A 119 13.03 -11.28 -4.06
C LYS A 119 11.58 -11.45 -4.49
N ILE A 120 10.94 -10.37 -4.91
CA ILE A 120 9.61 -10.43 -5.52
C ILE A 120 9.78 -10.78 -7.01
N ILE A 121 9.24 -11.92 -7.43
CA ILE A 121 9.25 -12.36 -8.82
C ILE A 121 8.03 -11.77 -9.54
N ARG A 122 8.26 -11.09 -10.67
CA ARG A 122 7.23 -10.51 -11.55
C ARG A 122 7.41 -11.07 -12.96
N PRO A 123 6.77 -12.20 -13.30
CA PRO A 123 6.88 -12.76 -14.63
C PRO A 123 6.17 -11.83 -15.63
N TRP A 124 6.89 -11.42 -16.68
CA TRP A 124 6.29 -10.67 -17.78
C TRP A 124 5.78 -11.67 -18.82
N LEU A 125 4.45 -11.69 -19.02
CA LEU A 125 3.80 -12.63 -19.95
C LEU A 125 3.86 -12.17 -21.42
N GLY A 126 4.41 -10.99 -21.71
CA GLY A 126 4.45 -10.46 -23.08
C GLY A 126 3.12 -9.92 -23.61
N ILE A 127 2.11 -9.79 -22.74
CA ILE A 127 0.78 -9.32 -23.10
C ILE A 127 0.66 -7.83 -22.77
N MET A 128 0.39 -7.03 -23.80
CA MET A 128 0.00 -5.63 -23.65
C MET A 128 -1.53 -5.57 -23.73
N TYR A 129 -2.16 -5.07 -22.68
CA TYR A 129 -3.60 -4.81 -22.67
C TYR A 129 -3.82 -3.33 -22.39
N THR A 130 -4.81 -2.75 -23.07
CA THR A 130 -5.32 -1.44 -22.70
C THR A 130 -6.62 -1.65 -21.93
N SER A 131 -6.79 -0.91 -20.84
CA SER A 131 -8.03 -0.93 -20.09
C SER A 131 -9.13 -0.30 -20.95
N LEU A 132 -10.23 -1.00 -21.21
CA LEU A 132 -11.36 -0.49 -22.01
C LEU A 132 -12.08 0.71 -21.36
N LEU A 133 -11.64 1.15 -20.17
CA LEU A 133 -12.27 2.18 -19.34
C LEU A 133 -11.34 3.34 -18.95
N ILE A 134 -10.28 3.63 -19.70
CA ILE A 134 -9.44 4.81 -19.48
C ILE A 134 -9.41 5.65 -20.75
N CYS A 135 -10.38 6.55 -20.87
CA CYS A 135 -10.28 7.70 -21.76
C CYS A 135 -9.73 8.86 -20.93
N CYS A 136 -8.41 8.92 -20.74
CA CYS A 136 -7.69 10.12 -20.34
C CYS A 136 -6.28 10.01 -20.93
N HIS A 137 -6.04 10.88 -21.93
CA HIS A 137 -4.79 11.27 -22.58
C HIS A 137 -3.53 10.46 -22.27
N PHE A 138 -3.10 9.70 -23.29
CA PHE A 138 -1.72 9.30 -23.50
C PHE A 138 -0.85 10.53 -23.81
N GLU A 139 0.20 10.77 -23.02
CA GLU A 139 1.48 11.24 -23.57
C GLU A 139 2.64 10.48 -22.93
N PHE A 140 3.55 10.10 -23.82
CA PHE A 140 4.70 9.22 -23.70
C PHE A 140 5.89 9.98 -23.06
N TRP A 141 6.86 9.30 -22.43
CA TRP A 141 8.30 9.35 -22.81
C TRP A 141 9.20 8.48 -21.92
N ARG A 142 10.16 7.85 -22.60
CA ARG A 142 11.37 7.19 -22.07
C ARG A 142 12.30 8.19 -21.37
N ASP A 143 13.12 7.65 -20.48
CA ASP A 143 14.36 8.22 -19.90
C ASP A 143 14.21 9.39 -18.90
N VAL A 144 14.21 9.09 -17.59
CA VAL A 144 14.91 9.93 -16.58
C VAL A 144 15.43 9.07 -15.42
N HIS A 145 16.65 9.43 -15.02
CA HIS A 145 17.57 8.85 -14.05
C HIS A 145 17.05 8.47 -12.65
N ILE A 146 17.77 7.50 -12.09
CA ILE A 146 17.90 7.17 -10.68
C ILE A 146 18.01 8.45 -9.83
N LEU A 147 17.03 8.64 -8.94
CA LEU A 147 17.23 9.30 -7.66
C LEU A 147 16.36 8.55 -6.64
N ALA A 148 16.91 7.43 -6.16
CA ALA A 148 16.42 6.75 -4.99
C ALA A 148 16.60 7.67 -3.77
N ARG A 149 15.52 8.32 -3.37
CA ARG A 149 15.37 8.90 -2.03
C ARG A 149 13.92 8.85 -1.63
N VAL A 150 13.52 7.82 -0.90
CA VAL A 150 12.65 7.98 0.29
C VAL A 150 12.98 6.81 1.24
N CYS A 151 13.89 7.06 2.18
CA CYS A 151 13.87 6.38 3.47
C CYS A 151 12.88 7.14 4.34
N ILE A 152 11.84 6.51 4.90
CA ILE A 152 11.21 7.06 6.11
C ILE A 152 10.86 5.91 7.06
N PHE A 153 11.44 6.02 8.26
CA PHE A 153 11.03 5.44 9.53
C PHE A 153 9.91 6.28 10.14
#